data_AF-A0A0C2CQC1-F1
#
_entry.id   AF-A0A0C2CQC1-F1
#
_cell.length_a   1.000
_cell.length_b   1.000
_cell.length_c   1.000
_cell.angle_alpha   90.00
_cell.angle_beta   90.00
_cell.angle_gamma   90.00
#
_symmetry.space_group_name_H-M   'P 1'
#
loop_
_entity.id
_entity.type
_entity.pdbx_description
1 polymer ?
#
loop_
_entity_poly.entity_id
_entity_poly.type
_entity_poly.pdbx_seq_one_letter_code
_entity_poly.pdbx_strand_id
1 'polypeptide(L)'
;MVVNSSMGELEAKFPDVDPFLLRKWERIFSMFFDRNASHQVDWGDFYLVVRKVKDIYGAESVQTEYARKTLAALWEGLCKLADADEDQLISIDEWINLLRKAQEKKEQKWFDEYERFMFKLFDVSCE
;
A
#
# COMPACT_ATOMS: atom_id res chain seq x y z
N MET A 1 0.00 -31.24 -2.84
CA MET A 1 -1.05 -30.21 -2.99
C MET A 1 -0.98 -29.35 -1.75
N VAL A 2 -0.37 -28.17 -1.84
CA VAL A 2 -0.38 -27.22 -0.73
C VAL A 2 -1.67 -26.43 -0.88
N VAL A 3 -2.62 -26.68 0.01
CA VAL A 3 -3.84 -25.87 0.10
C VAL A 3 -3.36 -24.45 0.46
N ASN A 4 -3.70 -23.47 -0.39
CA ASN A 4 -3.57 -22.04 -0.13
C ASN A 4 -4.38 -21.67 1.13
N SER A 5 -3.82 -21.91 2.33
CA SER A 5 -4.53 -21.70 3.59
C SER A 5 -4.96 -20.24 3.77
N SER A 6 -4.15 -19.28 3.33
CA SER A 6 -4.48 -17.85 3.43
C SER A 6 -5.54 -17.38 2.44
N MET A 7 -5.47 -17.80 1.17
CA MET A 7 -6.43 -17.32 0.15
C MET A 7 -7.82 -17.92 0.35
N GLY A 8 -7.90 -19.19 0.78
CA GLY A 8 -9.20 -19.81 1.08
C GLY A 8 -9.91 -19.15 2.28
N GLU A 9 -9.15 -18.70 3.28
CA GLU A 9 -9.67 -17.92 4.40
C GLU A 9 -10.17 -16.54 3.96
N LEU A 10 -9.43 -15.85 3.08
CA LEU A 10 -9.86 -14.57 2.52
C LEU A 10 -11.12 -14.72 1.65
N GLU A 11 -11.18 -15.73 0.79
CA GLU A 11 -12.37 -16.01 -0.04
C GLU A 11 -13.60 -16.32 0.84
N ALA A 12 -13.41 -16.98 1.99
CA ALA A 12 -14.48 -17.23 2.95
C ALA A 12 -14.92 -15.97 3.72
N LYS A 13 -14.00 -15.06 4.04
CA LYS A 13 -14.28 -13.78 4.71
C LYS A 13 -14.95 -12.76 3.79
N PHE A 14 -14.62 -12.78 2.50
CA PHE A 14 -15.09 -11.83 1.49
C PHE A 14 -15.84 -12.53 0.35
N PRO A 15 -16.96 -13.23 0.62
CA PRO A 15 -17.69 -14.00 -0.39
C PRO A 15 -18.38 -13.11 -1.44
N ASP A 16 -18.55 -11.83 -1.14
CA ASP A 16 -19.12 -10.80 -2.01
C ASP A 16 -18.12 -10.21 -3.02
N VAL A 17 -16.83 -10.50 -2.86
CA VAL A 17 -15.77 -10.03 -3.76
C VAL A 17 -15.44 -11.12 -4.78
N ASP A 18 -15.33 -10.75 -6.06
CA ASP A 18 -14.90 -11.68 -7.10
C ASP A 18 -13.51 -12.30 -6.76
N PRO A 19 -13.34 -13.64 -6.78
CA PRO A 19 -12.10 -14.27 -6.36
C PRO A 19 -10.86 -13.86 -7.16
N PHE A 20 -11.02 -13.50 -8.45
CA PHE A 20 -9.91 -12.99 -9.24
C PHE A 20 -9.53 -11.57 -8.82
N LEU A 21 -10.51 -10.73 -8.49
CA LEU A 21 -10.28 -9.40 -7.93
C LEU A 21 -9.61 -9.46 -6.56
N LEU A 22 -10.10 -10.33 -5.67
CA LEU A 22 -9.54 -10.55 -4.33
C LEU A 22 -8.06 -10.95 -4.39
N ARG A 23 -7.72 -11.89 -5.29
CA ARG A 23 -6.32 -12.28 -5.54
C ARG A 23 -5.44 -11.14 -6.03
N LYS A 24 -5.97 -10.24 -6.88
CA LYS A 24 -5.21 -9.05 -7.31
C LYS A 24 -4.95 -8.11 -6.14
N TRP A 25 -5.94 -7.88 -5.29
CA TRP A 25 -5.82 -6.99 -4.14
C TRP A 25 -4.82 -7.48 -3.11
N GLU A 26 -4.86 -8.76 -2.78
CA GLU A 26 -3.84 -9.41 -1.94
C GLU A 26 -2.46 -9.31 -2.59
N ARG A 27 -2.35 -9.59 -3.89
CA ARG A 27 -1.06 -9.54 -4.59
C ARG A 27 -0.46 -8.14 -4.61
N ILE A 28 -1.29 -7.09 -4.67
CA ILE A 28 -0.82 -5.70 -4.57
C ILE A 28 -0.29 -5.43 -3.17
N PHE A 29 -1.02 -5.85 -2.14
CA PHE A 29 -0.64 -5.71 -0.74
C PHE A 29 0.72 -6.38 -0.48
N SER A 30 0.86 -7.67 -0.80
CA SER A 30 2.04 -8.47 -0.48
C SER A 30 3.28 -8.12 -1.32
N MET A 31 3.13 -7.55 -2.52
CA MET A 31 4.29 -7.16 -3.33
C MET A 31 4.75 -5.72 -3.14
N PHE A 32 3.81 -4.79 -2.96
CA PHE A 32 4.13 -3.35 -3.01
C PHE A 32 4.10 -2.68 -1.64
N PHE A 33 3.25 -3.15 -0.73
CA PHE A 33 3.03 -2.51 0.57
C PHE A 33 3.69 -3.28 1.71
N ASP A 34 3.42 -4.57 1.86
CA ASP A 34 4.05 -5.42 2.88
C ASP A 34 5.44 -5.88 2.41
N ARG A 35 6.42 -4.99 2.53
CA ARG A 35 7.76 -5.19 1.98
C ARG A 35 8.65 -6.03 2.87
N ASN A 36 8.33 -6.09 4.16
CA ASN A 36 9.00 -6.92 5.14
C ASN A 36 8.38 -8.33 5.26
N ALA A 37 7.27 -8.60 4.55
CA ALA A 37 6.52 -9.85 4.58
C ALA A 37 6.00 -10.20 6.00
N SER A 38 5.62 -9.19 6.77
CA SER A 38 5.05 -9.33 8.11
C SER A 38 3.56 -9.69 8.08
N HIS A 39 2.92 -9.67 6.91
CA HIS A 39 1.48 -9.77 6.70
C HIS A 39 0.67 -8.58 7.23
N GLN A 40 1.37 -7.50 7.60
CA GLN A 40 0.83 -6.21 7.99
C GLN A 40 1.66 -5.12 7.31
N VAL A 41 1.10 -3.93 7.17
CA VAL A 41 1.81 -2.78 6.61
C VAL A 41 1.95 -1.73 7.69
N ASP A 42 3.18 -1.27 7.90
CA ASP A 42 3.49 -0.20 8.84
C ASP A 42 4.34 0.91 8.19
N TRP A 43 4.66 1.94 8.97
CA TRP A 43 5.57 3.00 8.50
C TRP A 43 6.96 2.46 8.08
N GLY A 44 7.42 1.38 8.70
CA GLY A 44 8.67 0.71 8.37
C GLY A 44 8.74 0.27 6.91
N ASP A 45 7.65 -0.25 6.35
CA ASP A 45 7.58 -0.63 4.93
C ASP A 45 7.78 0.55 3.98
N PHE A 46 7.17 1.69 4.29
CA PHE A 46 7.35 2.94 3.55
C PHE A 46 8.77 3.48 3.72
N TYR A 47 9.31 3.40 4.93
CA TYR A 47 10.68 3.80 5.22
C TYR A 47 11.72 2.98 4.44
N LEU A 48 11.45 1.69 4.15
CA LEU A 48 12.32 0.90 3.26
C LEU A 48 12.39 1.47 1.84
N VAL A 49 11.39 2.21 1.37
CA VAL A 49 11.44 2.91 0.06
C VAL A 49 12.36 4.13 0.19
N VAL A 50 12.16 4.96 1.23
CA VAL A 50 13.02 6.12 1.53
C VAL A 50 14.48 5.70 1.64
N ARG A 51 14.75 4.57 2.31
CA ARG A 51 16.11 4.07 2.49
C ARG A 51 16.76 3.69 1.16
N LYS A 52 16.02 3.08 0.23
CA LYS A 52 16.53 2.77 -1.12
C LYS A 52 16.81 4.04 -1.93
N VAL A 53 15.93 5.04 -1.85
CA VAL A 53 16.15 6.35 -2.49
C VAL A 53 17.41 7.01 -1.92
N LYS A 54 17.56 6.98 -0.59
CA LYS A 54 18.77 7.46 0.11
C LYS A 54 20.03 6.75 -0.36
N ASP A 55 19.99 5.43 -0.54
CA ASP A 55 21.14 4.63 -0.98
C ASP A 55 21.56 4.97 -2.43
N ILE A 56 20.63 5.41 -3.29
CA ILE A 56 20.88 5.78 -4.69
C ILE A 56 21.33 7.23 -4.84
N TYR A 57 20.63 8.18 -4.21
CA TYR A 57 20.80 9.61 -4.43
C TYR A 57 21.59 10.32 -3.33
N GLY A 58 21.80 9.67 -2.18
CA GLY A 58 22.44 10.25 -1.00
C GLY A 58 21.45 10.81 0.03
N ALA A 59 21.89 10.92 1.27
CA ALA A 59 21.06 11.32 2.42
C ALA A 59 20.48 12.73 2.32
N GLU A 60 21.26 13.66 1.77
CA GLU A 60 20.95 15.08 1.69
C GLU A 60 20.44 15.49 0.29
N SER A 61 20.04 14.51 -0.53
CA SER A 61 19.50 14.80 -1.86
C SER A 61 18.06 15.29 -1.80
N VAL A 62 17.69 16.14 -2.75
CA VAL A 62 16.31 16.62 -2.93
C VAL A 62 15.34 15.44 -3.11
N GLN A 63 15.78 14.39 -3.80
CA GLN A 63 15.01 13.16 -4.01
C GLN A 63 14.72 12.44 -2.69
N THR A 64 15.70 12.33 -1.79
CA THR A 64 15.52 11.70 -0.47
C THR A 64 14.59 12.50 0.42
N GLU A 65 14.70 13.84 0.41
CA GLU A 65 13.79 14.71 1.15
C GLU A 65 12.36 14.62 0.60
N TYR A 66 12.21 14.68 -0.72
CA TYR A 66 10.93 14.53 -1.40
C TYR A 66 10.27 13.18 -1.07
N ALA A 67 10.99 12.07 -1.27
CA ALA A 67 10.50 10.74 -0.98
C ALA A 67 10.04 10.60 0.48
N ARG A 68 10.81 11.13 1.45
CA ARG A 68 10.44 11.09 2.87
C ARG A 68 9.13 11.84 3.15
N LYS A 69 9.02 13.09 2.70
CA LYS A 69 7.83 13.92 2.92
C LYS A 69 6.61 13.30 2.29
N THR A 70 6.73 12.83 1.05
CA THR A 70 5.59 12.30 0.30
C THR A 70 5.16 10.92 0.80
N LEU A 71 6.10 10.01 1.13
CA LEU A 71 5.74 8.72 1.71
C LEU A 71 5.11 8.87 3.09
N ALA A 72 5.54 9.84 3.90
CA ALA A 72 4.91 10.13 5.19
C ALA A 72 3.46 10.61 5.01
N ALA A 73 3.23 11.58 4.11
CA ALA A 73 1.88 12.04 3.81
C ALA A 73 1.00 10.93 3.22
N LEU A 74 1.57 10.05 2.39
CA LEU A 74 0.89 8.88 1.85
C LEU A 74 0.51 7.92 2.98
N TRP A 75 1.44 7.55 3.84
CA TRP A 75 1.17 6.67 4.99
C TRP A 75 0.05 7.24 5.88
N GLU A 76 0.14 8.52 6.25
CA GLU A 76 -0.90 9.18 7.04
C GLU A 76 -2.27 9.18 6.34
N GLY A 77 -2.29 9.40 5.02
CA GLY A 77 -3.51 9.33 4.22
C GLY A 77 -4.09 7.92 4.18
N LEU A 78 -3.23 6.91 4.07
CA LEU A 78 -3.64 5.51 4.05
C LEU A 78 -4.21 5.08 5.40
N CYS A 79 -3.56 5.41 6.52
CA CYS A 79 -4.10 5.13 7.86
C CYS A 79 -5.50 5.71 8.02
N LYS A 80 -5.69 7.00 7.69
CA LYS A 80 -7.02 7.65 7.79
C LYS A 80 -8.13 6.94 7.02
N LEU A 81 -7.79 6.17 5.99
CA LEU A 81 -8.75 5.48 5.13
C LEU A 81 -8.92 4.00 5.48
N ALA A 82 -7.87 3.35 5.94
CA ALA A 82 -7.79 1.89 6.05
C ALA A 82 -7.57 1.38 7.48
N ASP A 83 -6.79 2.08 8.30
CA ASP A 83 -6.48 1.74 9.71
C ASP A 83 -7.74 1.99 10.55
N ALA A 84 -8.58 0.97 10.70
CA ALA A 84 -9.92 1.07 11.25
C ALA A 84 -9.94 0.90 12.77
N ASP A 85 -8.93 0.23 13.32
CA ASP A 85 -8.75 0.05 14.75
C ASP A 85 -7.71 1.01 15.38
N GLU A 86 -7.12 1.90 14.55
CA GLU A 86 -6.20 2.97 14.94
C GLU A 86 -4.91 2.45 15.59
N ASP A 87 -4.47 1.25 15.22
CA ASP A 87 -3.28 0.61 15.79
C ASP A 87 -1.97 0.94 15.04
N GLN A 88 -2.06 1.76 13.98
CA GLN A 88 -0.96 2.12 13.09
C GLN A 88 -0.36 0.94 12.31
N LEU A 89 -1.15 -0.11 12.14
CA LEU A 89 -0.89 -1.26 11.29
C LEU A 89 -2.05 -1.39 10.32
N ILE A 90 -1.77 -1.81 9.10
CA ILE A 90 -2.82 -2.08 8.13
C ILE A 90 -2.77 -3.55 7.81
N SER A 91 -3.82 -4.25 8.24
CA SER A 91 -4.03 -5.66 7.94
C SER A 91 -4.52 -5.87 6.50
N ILE A 92 -4.37 -7.09 6.00
CA ILE A 92 -4.93 -7.48 4.70
C ILE A 92 -6.46 -7.33 4.67
N ASP A 93 -7.14 -7.55 5.80
CA ASP A 93 -8.59 -7.43 5.91
C ASP A 93 -9.04 -5.98 5.76
N GLU A 94 -8.34 -5.04 6.40
CA GLU A 94 -8.56 -3.60 6.27
C GLU A 94 -8.30 -3.09 4.86
N TRP A 95 -7.20 -3.55 4.26
CA TRP A 95 -6.86 -3.24 2.87
C TRP A 95 -7.94 -3.69 1.89
N ILE A 96 -8.46 -4.92 2.02
CA ILE A 96 -9.55 -5.42 1.17
C ILE A 96 -10.83 -4.62 1.42
N ASN A 97 -11.13 -4.27 2.67
CA ASN A 97 -12.29 -3.46 3.01
C ASN A 97 -12.22 -2.04 2.42
N LEU A 98 -11.04 -1.41 2.42
CA LEU A 98 -10.79 -0.13 1.76
C LEU A 98 -11.16 -0.21 0.27
N LEU A 99 -10.61 -1.22 -0.42
CA LEU A 99 -10.79 -1.42 -1.86
C LEU A 99 -12.23 -1.73 -2.24
N ARG A 100 -12.89 -2.57 -1.43
CA ARG A 100 -14.32 -2.86 -1.58
C ARG A 100 -15.18 -1.59 -1.48
N LYS A 101 -14.96 -0.78 -0.43
CA LYS A 101 -15.68 0.49 -0.24
C LYS A 101 -15.42 1.48 -1.38
N ALA A 102 -14.19 1.57 -1.86
CA ALA A 102 -13.82 2.42 -2.98
C ALA A 102 -14.56 2.01 -4.27
N GLN A 103 -14.69 0.70 -4.51
CA GLN A 103 -15.42 0.16 -5.66
C GLN A 103 -16.92 0.46 -5.60
N GLU A 104 -17.55 0.32 -4.42
CA GLU A 104 -18.96 0.65 -4.19
C GLU A 104 -19.27 2.14 -4.40
N LYS A 105 -18.41 3.01 -3.85
CA LYS A 105 -18.59 4.46 -3.90
C LYS A 105 -18.09 5.11 -5.20
N LYS A 106 -17.43 4.35 -6.07
CA LYS A 106 -16.64 4.87 -7.21
C LYS A 106 -15.65 5.96 -6.77
N GLU A 107 -15.08 5.80 -5.57
CA GLU A 107 -14.21 6.78 -4.94
C GLU A 107 -12.76 6.49 -5.33
N GLN A 108 -12.18 7.34 -6.19
CA GLN A 108 -10.84 7.13 -6.75
C GLN A 108 -9.76 8.06 -6.17
N LYS A 109 -10.14 9.06 -5.36
CA LYS A 109 -9.25 10.17 -5.00
C LYS A 109 -7.92 9.71 -4.37
N TRP A 110 -7.98 8.76 -3.44
CA TRP A 110 -6.78 8.18 -2.82
C TRP A 110 -5.91 7.42 -3.83
N PHE A 111 -6.52 6.65 -4.73
CA PHE A 111 -5.80 5.95 -5.79
C PHE A 111 -5.14 6.91 -6.77
N ASP A 112 -5.81 8.01 -7.13
CA ASP A 112 -5.25 9.06 -7.98
C ASP A 112 -4.04 9.74 -7.30
N GLU A 113 -4.10 9.96 -5.99
CA GLU A 113 -2.99 10.52 -5.21
C GLU A 113 -1.81 9.55 -5.13
N TYR A 114 -2.06 8.26 -4.90
CA TYR A 114 -1.05 7.20 -4.93
C TYR A 114 -0.42 7.02 -6.32
N GLU A 115 -1.23 7.01 -7.38
CA GLU A 115 -0.75 6.89 -8.76
C GLU A 115 0.15 8.06 -9.13
N ARG A 116 -0.29 9.29 -8.87
CA ARG A 116 0.52 10.51 -9.10
C ARG A 116 1.81 10.48 -8.30
N PHE A 117 1.77 9.95 -7.07
CA PHE A 117 2.96 9.77 -6.25
C PHE A 117 3.94 8.80 -6.90
N MET A 118 3.49 7.59 -7.24
CA MET A 118 4.34 6.57 -7.86
C MET A 118 4.93 7.09 -9.18
N PHE A 119 4.12 7.79 -9.98
CA PHE A 119 4.59 8.43 -11.21
C PHE A 119 5.72 9.43 -10.93
N LYS A 120 5.54 10.38 -9.99
CA LYS A 120 6.57 11.37 -9.66
C LYS A 120 7.81 10.78 -9.01
N LEU A 121 7.67 9.70 -8.24
CA LEU A 121 8.81 9.02 -7.62
C LEU A 121 9.71 8.35 -8.67
N PHE A 122 9.13 7.77 -9.72
CA PHE A 122 9.86 7.08 -10.77
C PHE A 122 10.19 7.94 -11.99
N ASP A 123 9.51 9.07 -12.17
CA ASP A 123 9.83 10.07 -13.20
C ASP A 123 11.02 10.94 -12.77
N VAL A 124 12.20 10.35 -12.90
CA VAL A 124 13.50 10.99 -12.65
C VAL A 124 13.89 12.03 -13.70
N SER A 125 13.03 12.29 -14.70
CA SER A 125 13.29 13.20 -15.82
C SER A 125 12.64 14.57 -15.71
N CYS A 126 11.77 14.79 -14.72
CA CYS A 126 11.19 16.11 -14.47
C CYS A 126 12.19 17.00 -13.72
N GLU A 127 12.96 17.79 -14.47
CA GLU A 127 13.58 19.05 -14.00
C GLU A 127 12.53 20.12 -13.65
#